data_AF-A0A7C8MNL6-F1
#
_entry.id   AF-A0A7C8MNL6-F1
#
_cell.length_a   1.000
_cell.length_b   1.000
_cell.length_c   1.000
_cell.angle_alpha   90.00
_cell.angle_beta   90.00
_cell.angle_gamma   90.00
#
_symmetry.space_group_name_H-M   'P 1'
#
loop_
_entity.id
_entity.type
_entity.pdbx_description
1 polymer ?
#
loop_
_entity_poly.entity_id
_entity_poly.type
_entity_poly.pdbx_seq_one_letter_code
_entity_poly.pdbx_strand_id
1 'polypeptide(L)'
;ALRKRLLDDIGELENDPYPNIYLHVHDADVTLACLVLTPFNQQALHLTIKFYNDYPLRAPKVTIQSKVDHPNVFGNSICATMLNSDEGWTPAYTLKGVAIQLLSFFSSERLEQDHGSSRFVELSQYRKKPDWGHSHQHYCEVCRFGTDEEDDYIYGRIWRKYENFCLRARRERMMQSSSGEKKRRTSRLYELPDDIMLVVLSKLDTADIVAFSDAVPTLKSMLHSYDFIRVRELQCFCLKENFMETKLGVDVSVDGGKRPVFRSEFDLLSHVAYYQYDVRKSIQGVEFDFWLPLPLSRRHWSRVRADVDDSLASLRRAAHLDGQEKVNVLYHFMNNIVVQFSTDADRSLYRADSRSTLNHASEKAVESYFALFHLLICLACEDPSIIATANQMVARFAAGHCNKNAFPDLGHLFI
;
A
#
# COMPACT_ATOMS: atom_id res chain seq x y z
N ALA A 1 -7.94 14.93 6.88
CA ALA A 1 -7.28 13.70 6.41
C ALA A 1 -6.64 13.88 5.02
N LEU A 2 -7.40 14.20 3.96
CA LEU A 2 -6.83 14.35 2.60
C LEU A 2 -5.66 15.35 2.49
N ARG A 3 -5.79 16.54 3.09
CA ARG A 3 -4.68 17.51 3.15
C ARG A 3 -3.45 16.98 3.89
N LYS A 4 -3.63 16.23 4.99
CA LYS A 4 -2.53 15.58 5.71
C LYS A 4 -1.85 14.56 4.80
N ARG A 5 -2.63 13.72 4.11
CA ARG A 5 -2.13 12.74 3.14
C ARG A 5 -1.25 13.37 2.05
N LEU A 6 -1.66 14.50 1.49
CA LEU A 6 -0.85 15.26 0.52
C LEU A 6 0.48 15.74 1.12
N LEU A 7 0.44 16.34 2.32
CA LEU A 7 1.65 16.83 2.98
C LEU A 7 2.60 15.69 3.38
N ASP A 8 2.06 14.54 3.78
CA ASP A 8 2.84 13.34 4.09
C ASP A 8 3.54 12.81 2.83
N ASP A 9 2.84 12.76 1.68
CA ASP A 9 3.42 12.37 0.37
C ASP A 9 4.52 13.33 -0.11
N ILE A 10 4.31 14.63 0.04
CA ILE A 10 5.33 15.65 -0.26
C ILE A 10 6.54 15.45 0.66
N GLY A 11 6.28 15.31 1.96
CA GLY A 11 7.31 15.10 2.97
C GLY A 11 8.11 13.83 2.74
N GLU A 12 7.48 12.74 2.27
CA GLU A 12 8.18 11.51 1.89
C GLU A 12 9.23 11.78 0.80
N LEU A 13 8.84 12.47 -0.28
CA LEU A 13 9.73 12.72 -1.42
C LEU A 13 10.80 13.79 -1.12
N GLU A 14 10.50 14.77 -0.27
CA GLU A 14 11.47 15.80 0.15
C GLU A 14 12.49 15.28 1.17
N ASN A 15 12.07 14.47 2.13
CA ASN A 15 12.94 13.95 3.18
C ASN A 15 13.78 12.76 2.72
N ASP A 16 13.22 11.90 1.87
CA ASP A 16 13.88 10.74 1.27
C ASP A 16 13.85 10.83 -0.26
N PRO A 17 14.71 11.68 -0.86
CA PRO A 17 14.71 11.93 -2.30
C PRO A 17 15.18 10.69 -3.07
N TYR A 18 14.50 10.42 -4.19
CA TYR A 18 14.88 9.33 -5.10
C TYR A 18 15.90 9.82 -6.14
N PRO A 19 16.93 9.02 -6.51
CA PRO A 19 17.89 9.41 -7.54
C PRO A 19 17.20 9.87 -8.83
N ASN A 20 17.69 10.98 -9.41
CA ASN A 20 17.15 11.55 -10.66
C ASN A 20 15.70 12.06 -10.60
N ILE A 21 15.14 12.23 -9.40
CA ILE A 21 13.82 12.82 -9.18
C ILE A 21 13.96 14.00 -8.22
N TYR A 22 13.45 15.15 -8.63
CA TYR A 22 13.43 16.34 -7.79
C TYR A 22 12.03 16.95 -7.77
N LEU A 23 11.48 17.09 -6.56
CA LEU A 23 10.22 17.77 -6.33
C LEU A 23 10.50 19.16 -5.73
N HIS A 24 9.82 20.17 -6.25
CA HIS A 24 9.81 21.51 -5.70
C HIS A 24 8.37 22.01 -5.59
N VAL A 25 7.87 22.10 -4.36
CA VAL A 25 6.51 22.59 -4.07
C VAL A 25 6.51 24.12 -4.07
N HIS A 26 5.46 24.74 -4.60
CA HIS A 26 5.37 26.19 -4.64
C HIS A 26 5.11 26.75 -3.23
N ASP A 27 5.88 27.76 -2.81
CA ASP A 27 5.77 28.37 -1.47
C ASP A 27 4.38 28.96 -1.17
N ALA A 28 3.72 29.53 -2.20
CA ALA A 28 2.42 30.17 -2.06
C ALA A 28 1.23 29.20 -2.18
N ASP A 29 1.43 28.03 -2.81
CA ASP A 29 0.37 27.07 -3.11
C ASP A 29 0.90 25.64 -3.13
N VAL A 30 0.69 24.91 -2.04
CA VAL A 30 1.12 23.51 -1.90
C VAL A 30 0.39 22.54 -2.84
N THR A 31 -0.66 22.99 -3.55
CA THR A 31 -1.34 22.19 -4.56
C THR A 31 -0.64 22.23 -5.92
N LEU A 32 0.41 23.03 -6.07
CA LEU A 32 1.24 23.12 -7.27
C LEU A 32 2.68 22.75 -6.94
N ALA A 33 3.27 21.90 -7.78
CA ALA A 33 4.67 21.51 -7.66
C ALA A 33 5.33 21.35 -9.03
N CYS A 34 6.61 21.68 -9.09
CA CYS A 34 7.49 21.30 -10.18
C CYS A 34 8.10 19.92 -9.87
N LEU A 35 8.03 19.00 -10.83
CA LEU A 35 8.69 17.71 -10.78
C LEU A 35 9.73 17.67 -11.90
N VAL A 36 11.00 17.63 -11.54
CA VAL A 36 12.11 17.48 -12.48
C VAL A 36 12.56 16.03 -12.47
N LEU A 37 12.52 15.40 -13.64
CA LEU A 37 12.94 14.01 -13.85
C LEU A 37 14.18 14.00 -14.73
N THR A 38 15.20 13.22 -14.38
CA THR A 38 16.43 13.10 -15.19
C THR A 38 16.58 11.67 -15.71
N PRO A 39 15.97 11.31 -16.86
CA PRO A 39 16.12 9.97 -17.41
C PRO A 39 17.60 9.67 -17.72
N PHE A 40 17.98 8.39 -17.63
CA PHE A 40 19.38 7.98 -17.80
C PHE A 40 19.91 8.35 -19.20
N ASN A 41 21.09 8.99 -19.23
CA ASN A 41 21.75 9.50 -20.44
C ASN A 41 20.89 10.45 -21.28
N GLN A 42 19.95 11.16 -20.65
CA GLN A 42 19.10 12.15 -21.31
C GLN A 42 19.11 13.46 -20.52
N GLN A 43 18.61 14.52 -21.16
CA GLN A 43 18.42 15.80 -20.50
C GLN A 43 17.26 15.73 -19.50
N ALA A 44 17.31 16.60 -18.50
CA ALA A 44 16.27 16.72 -17.50
C ALA A 44 14.95 17.20 -18.13
N LEU A 45 13.84 16.69 -17.60
CA LEU A 45 12.49 16.98 -18.02
C LEU A 45 11.78 17.72 -16.89
N HIS A 46 11.20 18.87 -17.20
CA HIS A 46 10.35 19.62 -16.29
C HIS A 46 8.89 19.22 -16.48
N LEU A 47 8.24 18.84 -15.38
CA LEU A 47 6.83 18.55 -15.28
C LEU A 47 6.20 19.46 -14.23
N THR A 48 4.92 19.78 -14.41
CA THR A 48 4.09 20.49 -13.44
C THR A 48 3.02 19.55 -12.95
N ILE A 49 2.94 19.39 -11.63
CA ILE A 49 1.92 18.64 -10.92
C ILE A 49 0.93 19.62 -10.31
N LYS A 50 -0.35 19.38 -10.57
CA LYS A 50 -1.46 20.05 -9.88
C LYS A 50 -2.27 19.02 -9.10
N PHE A 51 -2.25 19.14 -7.78
CA PHE A 51 -3.09 18.38 -6.88
C PHE A 51 -4.47 19.00 -6.82
N TYR A 52 -5.49 18.15 -6.76
CA TYR A 52 -6.85 18.60 -6.50
C TYR A 52 -7.16 18.53 -5.00
N ASN A 53 -8.21 19.23 -4.57
CA ASN A 53 -8.63 19.24 -3.16
C ASN A 53 -9.04 17.85 -2.63
N ASP A 54 -9.37 16.93 -3.55
CA ASP A 54 -9.77 15.55 -3.29
C ASP A 54 -8.61 14.54 -3.45
N TYR A 55 -7.36 14.96 -3.63
CA TYR A 55 -6.21 14.04 -3.63
C TYR A 55 -6.12 13.26 -2.30
N PRO A 56 -5.92 11.92 -2.31
CA PRO A 56 -5.58 11.06 -3.46
C PRO A 56 -6.78 10.31 -4.07
N LEU A 57 -8.02 10.72 -3.81
CA LEU A 57 -9.20 10.07 -4.40
C LEU A 57 -9.19 10.18 -5.93
N ARG A 58 -8.69 11.32 -6.43
CA ARG A 58 -8.45 11.58 -7.85
C ARG A 58 -6.97 11.75 -8.13
N ALA A 59 -6.53 11.29 -9.31
CA ALA A 59 -5.17 11.47 -9.78
C ALA A 59 -4.80 12.95 -9.86
N PRO A 60 -3.57 13.34 -9.51
CA PRO A 60 -3.09 14.69 -9.76
C PRO A 60 -2.95 14.90 -11.26
N LYS A 61 -3.17 16.14 -11.73
CA LYS A 61 -2.90 16.48 -13.12
C LYS A 61 -1.40 16.69 -13.30
N VAL A 62 -0.77 15.87 -14.13
CA VAL A 62 0.64 16.02 -14.49
C VAL A 62 0.75 16.45 -15.95
N THR A 63 1.53 17.50 -16.20
CA THR A 63 1.80 18.02 -17.55
C THR A 63 3.28 18.22 -17.74
N ILE A 64 3.77 17.97 -18.95
CA ILE A 64 5.18 18.17 -19.30
C ILE A 64 5.39 19.55 -19.93
N GLN A 65 6.44 20.26 -19.51
CA GLN A 65 6.82 21.57 -20.04
C GLN A 65 8.04 21.47 -20.96
N SER A 66 8.95 20.51 -20.70
CA SER A 66 10.04 20.21 -21.63
C SER A 66 9.50 19.67 -22.95
N LYS A 67 10.12 20.08 -24.07
CA LYS A 67 9.74 19.60 -25.40
C LYS A 67 10.24 18.17 -25.61
N VAL A 68 9.31 17.28 -25.94
CA VAL A 68 9.50 15.83 -25.89
C VAL A 68 8.63 15.21 -26.98
N ASP A 69 9.24 14.61 -28.01
CA ASP A 69 8.59 13.81 -29.05
C ASP A 69 8.35 12.36 -28.58
N HIS A 70 7.20 12.03 -27.99
CA HIS A 70 6.96 10.73 -27.35
C HIS A 70 5.62 10.14 -27.81
N PRO A 71 5.49 8.82 -28.02
CA PRO A 71 4.26 8.20 -28.52
C PRO A 71 3.03 8.47 -27.64
N ASN A 72 3.24 8.63 -26.34
CA ASN A 72 2.18 8.87 -25.35
C ASN A 72 2.24 10.28 -24.72
N VAL A 73 2.85 11.26 -25.40
CA VAL A 73 2.77 12.68 -25.03
C VAL A 73 2.07 13.46 -26.13
N PHE A 74 0.96 14.10 -25.79
CA PHE A 74 0.13 14.87 -26.73
C PHE A 74 0.06 16.33 -26.29
N GLY A 75 0.84 17.17 -26.98
CA GLY A 75 1.12 18.53 -26.50
C GLY A 75 1.85 18.46 -25.16
N ASN A 76 1.22 18.96 -24.09
CA ASN A 76 1.76 18.91 -22.74
C ASN A 76 1.15 17.77 -21.88
N SER A 77 0.23 16.99 -22.44
CA SER A 77 -0.48 15.94 -21.71
C SER A 77 0.25 14.61 -21.83
N ILE A 78 0.42 13.91 -20.71
CA ILE A 78 1.02 12.58 -20.66
C ILE A 78 -0.13 11.56 -20.59
N CYS A 79 -0.22 10.67 -21.57
CA CYS A 79 -1.17 9.56 -21.55
C CYS A 79 -0.53 8.38 -20.85
N ALA A 80 -0.86 8.19 -19.58
CA ALA A 80 -0.37 7.07 -18.80
C ALA A 80 -1.46 6.60 -17.84
N THR A 81 -1.67 5.28 -17.76
CA THR A 81 -2.81 4.66 -17.07
C THR A 81 -2.86 5.03 -15.59
N MET A 82 -1.71 5.12 -14.93
CA MET A 82 -1.57 5.58 -13.54
C MET A 82 -1.83 7.08 -13.34
N LEU A 83 -2.17 7.86 -14.36
CA LEU A 83 -2.66 9.24 -14.25
C LEU A 83 -4.13 9.36 -14.65
N ASN A 84 -4.75 8.25 -15.10
CA ASN A 84 -6.16 8.21 -15.48
C ASN A 84 -7.01 7.79 -14.27
N SER A 85 -7.86 8.71 -13.79
CA SER A 85 -8.71 8.46 -12.62
C SER A 85 -9.79 7.40 -12.83
N ASP A 86 -10.13 7.09 -14.09
CA ASP A 86 -11.23 6.20 -14.42
C ASP A 86 -10.77 4.75 -14.66
N GLU A 87 -9.51 4.54 -15.06
CA GLU A 87 -9.04 3.24 -15.55
C GLU A 87 -7.83 2.67 -14.79
N GLY A 88 -6.99 3.51 -14.18
CA GLY A 88 -5.72 3.05 -13.62
C GLY A 88 -5.25 3.70 -12.33
N TRP A 89 -5.81 4.85 -11.96
CA TRP A 89 -5.51 5.49 -10.69
C TRP A 89 -6.13 4.70 -9.53
N THR A 90 -5.32 4.47 -8.50
CA THR A 90 -5.81 4.05 -7.20
C THR A 90 -5.28 5.02 -6.13
N PRO A 91 -6.10 5.38 -5.11
CA PRO A 91 -5.63 6.14 -3.96
C PRO A 91 -4.51 5.45 -3.16
N ALA A 92 -4.21 4.18 -3.47
CA ALA A 92 -3.07 3.47 -2.94
C ALA A 92 -1.71 4.01 -3.41
N TYR A 93 -1.65 4.72 -4.54
CA TYR A 93 -0.41 5.31 -5.02
C TYR A 93 0.10 6.41 -4.07
N THR A 94 1.43 6.43 -3.89
CA THR A 94 2.14 7.55 -3.24
C THR A 94 2.70 8.48 -4.29
N LEU A 95 2.94 9.75 -3.92
CA LEU A 95 3.58 10.71 -4.83
C LEU A 95 4.95 10.22 -5.28
N LYS A 96 5.73 9.63 -4.37
CA LYS A 96 7.02 8.99 -4.68
C LYS A 96 6.87 7.85 -5.69
N GLY A 97 5.89 6.96 -5.50
CA GLY A 97 5.60 5.88 -6.42
C GLY A 97 5.21 6.38 -7.82
N VAL A 98 4.39 7.43 -7.90
CA VAL A 98 4.00 8.06 -9.19
C VAL A 98 5.22 8.68 -9.88
N ALA A 99 6.06 9.40 -9.14
CA ALA A 99 7.27 10.02 -9.70
C ALA A 99 8.26 8.97 -10.24
N ILE A 100 8.46 7.86 -9.52
CA ILE A 100 9.31 6.75 -9.97
C ILE A 100 8.73 6.09 -11.24
N GLN A 101 7.42 5.86 -11.28
CA GLN A 101 6.76 5.32 -12.47
C GLN A 101 6.89 6.26 -13.67
N LEU A 102 6.77 7.57 -13.48
CA LEU A 102 6.99 8.55 -14.55
C LEU A 102 8.45 8.58 -15.02
N LEU A 103 9.43 8.53 -14.10
CA LEU A 103 10.84 8.42 -14.46
C LEU A 103 11.09 7.16 -15.30
N SER A 104 10.51 6.02 -14.88
CA SER A 104 10.60 4.76 -15.62
C SER A 104 9.96 4.85 -17.00
N PHE A 105 8.77 5.48 -17.10
CA PHE A 105 8.08 5.72 -18.36
C PHE A 105 8.95 6.49 -19.37
N PHE A 106 9.64 7.55 -18.94
CA PHE A 106 10.56 8.29 -19.81
C PHE A 106 11.92 7.60 -20.03
N SER A 107 12.36 6.74 -19.11
CA SER A 107 13.66 6.05 -19.19
C SER A 107 13.62 4.73 -19.97
N SER A 108 12.48 4.05 -20.03
CA SER A 108 12.32 2.73 -20.63
C SER A 108 12.76 2.68 -22.11
N GLU A 109 13.20 1.53 -22.59
CA GLU A 109 13.52 1.36 -24.03
C GLU A 109 12.27 1.07 -24.87
N ARG A 110 11.28 0.43 -24.24
CA ARG A 110 10.05 -0.05 -24.87
C ARG A 110 8.86 0.30 -23.98
N LEU A 111 7.76 0.67 -24.61
CA LEU A 111 6.49 0.89 -23.94
C LEU A 111 5.42 -0.02 -24.53
N GLU A 112 4.59 -0.58 -23.66
CA GLU A 112 3.33 -1.23 -24.04
C GLU A 112 2.34 -0.19 -24.57
N GLN A 113 1.51 -0.60 -25.53
CA GLN A 113 0.45 0.24 -26.08
C GLN A 113 -0.87 -0.49 -26.03
N ASP A 114 -1.90 0.18 -25.52
CA ASP A 114 -3.28 -0.32 -25.51
C ASP A 114 -4.02 -0.04 -26.83
N HIS A 115 -3.45 0.81 -27.69
CA HIS A 115 -4.01 1.20 -28.97
C HIS A 115 -2.94 1.24 -30.07
N GLY A 116 -3.34 0.93 -31.31
CA GLY A 116 -2.46 0.89 -32.49
C GLY A 116 -2.17 -0.53 -33.01
N SER A 117 -1.38 -0.63 -34.08
CA SER A 117 -1.08 -1.89 -34.76
C SER A 117 -0.03 -2.75 -34.05
N SER A 118 0.74 -2.17 -33.13
CA SER A 118 1.87 -2.82 -32.45
C SER A 118 1.68 -2.76 -30.95
N ARG A 119 1.79 -3.91 -30.28
CA ARG A 119 1.65 -4.05 -28.82
C ARG A 119 2.75 -3.32 -28.03
N PHE A 120 3.88 -3.03 -28.67
CA PHE A 120 4.99 -2.31 -28.09
C PHE A 120 5.55 -1.28 -29.07
N VAL A 121 6.09 -0.19 -28.52
CA VAL A 121 6.79 0.86 -29.26
C VAL A 121 8.19 1.04 -28.69
N GLU A 122 9.20 1.09 -29.55
CA GLU A 122 10.60 1.36 -29.16
C GLU A 122 10.86 2.86 -29.09
N LEU A 123 11.28 3.34 -27.91
CA LEU A 123 11.54 4.77 -27.67
C LEU A 123 12.82 5.28 -28.34
N SER A 124 13.71 4.38 -28.77
CA SER A 124 14.93 4.73 -29.51
C SER A 124 14.63 5.49 -30.81
N GLN A 125 13.47 5.27 -31.43
CA GLN A 125 13.07 5.94 -32.67
C GLN A 125 12.71 7.41 -32.45
N TYR A 126 12.17 7.71 -31.27
CA TYR A 126 11.72 9.03 -30.85
C TYR A 126 12.88 9.89 -30.32
N ARG A 127 13.78 9.27 -29.54
CA ARG A 127 14.97 9.92 -28.96
C ARG A 127 16.02 10.37 -29.99
N LYS A 128 15.99 9.83 -31.21
CA LYS A 128 16.92 10.20 -32.29
C LYS A 128 16.63 11.58 -32.89
N LYS A 129 15.44 12.14 -32.64
CA LYS A 129 15.12 13.48 -33.15
C LYS A 129 15.92 14.52 -32.36
N PRO A 130 16.47 15.54 -33.05
CA PRO A 130 17.29 16.54 -32.41
C PRO A 130 16.57 17.21 -31.25
N ASP A 131 15.24 17.38 -31.31
CA ASP A 131 14.43 18.15 -30.35
C ASP A 131 14.11 17.47 -29.01
N TRP A 132 14.61 16.26 -28.74
CA TRP A 132 14.25 15.52 -27.55
C TRP A 132 14.87 16.09 -26.27
N GLY A 133 14.03 16.62 -25.38
CA GLY A 133 14.42 16.97 -24.02
C GLY A 133 15.28 18.22 -23.87
N HIS A 134 15.36 19.09 -24.89
CA HIS A 134 16.15 20.33 -24.79
C HIS A 134 15.70 21.21 -23.61
N SER A 135 16.47 21.21 -22.53
CA SER A 135 16.20 21.98 -21.30
C SER A 135 16.12 23.47 -21.58
N HIS A 136 16.91 23.98 -22.54
CA HIS A 136 17.00 25.39 -22.89
C HIS A 136 15.72 26.03 -23.48
N GLN A 137 14.68 25.24 -23.80
CA GLN A 137 13.42 25.79 -24.34
C GLN A 137 12.38 26.09 -23.25
N HIS A 138 12.56 25.59 -22.03
CA HIS A 138 11.67 25.88 -20.92
C HIS A 138 12.46 26.45 -19.75
N TYR A 139 12.08 27.63 -19.31
CA TYR A 139 12.58 28.21 -18.07
C TYR A 139 11.46 28.22 -17.03
N CYS A 140 11.79 27.86 -15.79
CA CYS A 140 10.87 27.89 -14.67
C CYS A 140 11.42 28.79 -13.57
N GLU A 141 10.74 29.91 -13.27
CA GLU A 141 11.15 30.83 -12.20
C GLU A 141 11.05 30.20 -10.81
N VAL A 142 10.18 29.22 -10.64
CA VAL A 142 9.88 28.61 -9.33
C VAL A 142 10.99 27.66 -8.92
N CYS A 143 11.29 26.66 -9.75
CA CYS A 143 12.32 25.65 -9.46
C CYS A 143 13.68 25.95 -10.09
N ARG A 144 13.81 27.06 -10.85
CA ARG A 144 15.01 27.50 -11.60
C ARG A 144 15.49 26.56 -12.71
N PHE A 145 14.62 25.67 -13.19
CA PHE A 145 14.90 24.82 -14.33
C PHE A 145 15.22 25.65 -15.59
N GLY A 146 16.21 25.23 -16.37
CA GLY A 146 16.62 25.89 -17.61
C GLY A 146 17.46 27.16 -17.42
N THR A 147 17.91 27.47 -16.21
CA THR A 147 18.79 28.62 -15.91
C THR A 147 20.25 28.19 -15.77
N ASP A 148 21.21 29.12 -15.89
CA ASP A 148 22.64 28.84 -15.64
C ASP A 148 22.90 28.40 -14.17
N GLU A 149 21.93 28.62 -13.28
CA GLU A 149 21.95 28.18 -11.87
C GLU A 149 21.28 26.81 -11.66
N GLU A 150 20.77 26.16 -12.72
CA GLU A 150 20.08 24.86 -12.65
C GLU A 150 20.97 23.80 -11.98
N ASP A 151 22.25 23.75 -12.36
CA ASP A 151 23.20 22.80 -11.81
C ASP A 151 23.47 23.05 -10.31
N ASP A 152 23.61 24.30 -9.89
CA ASP A 152 23.92 24.63 -8.50
C ASP A 152 22.68 24.55 -7.57
N TYR A 153 21.47 24.70 -8.13
CA TYR A 153 20.21 24.62 -7.39
C TYR A 153 19.65 23.19 -7.33
N ILE A 154 19.54 22.50 -8.48
CA ILE A 154 19.05 21.11 -8.58
C ILE A 154 20.16 20.16 -8.13
N TYR A 155 21.32 20.16 -8.80
CA TYR A 155 22.43 19.27 -8.41
C TYR A 155 23.14 19.72 -7.14
N GLY A 156 23.16 21.01 -6.78
CA GLY A 156 23.76 21.45 -5.51
C GLY A 156 22.93 21.14 -4.25
N ARG A 157 21.59 21.02 -4.32
CA ARG A 157 20.76 20.44 -3.23
C ARG A 157 20.90 18.93 -3.18
N ILE A 158 20.86 18.27 -4.35
CA ILE A 158 21.03 16.82 -4.49
C ILE A 158 22.41 16.43 -3.94
N TRP A 159 23.49 17.02 -4.45
CA TRP A 159 24.85 16.79 -3.99
C TRP A 159 25.02 17.15 -2.54
N ARG A 160 24.48 18.26 -1.99
CA ARG A 160 24.57 18.48 -0.53
C ARG A 160 23.86 17.39 0.29
N LYS A 161 22.70 16.88 -0.14
CA LYS A 161 22.01 15.79 0.58
C LYS A 161 22.72 14.45 0.42
N TYR A 162 23.13 14.09 -0.80
CA TYR A 162 23.92 12.87 -1.09
C TYR A 162 25.33 12.92 -0.51
N GLU A 163 25.99 14.07 -0.50
CA GLU A 163 27.30 14.30 0.11
C GLU A 163 27.18 14.25 1.63
N ASN A 164 26.13 14.78 2.25
CA ASN A 164 25.86 14.54 3.66
C ASN A 164 25.65 13.05 3.98
N PHE A 165 24.97 12.31 3.10
CA PHE A 165 24.80 10.85 3.20
C PHE A 165 26.15 10.10 3.02
N CYS A 166 26.91 10.42 1.98
CA CYS A 166 28.23 9.85 1.68
C CYS A 166 29.30 10.23 2.72
N LEU A 167 29.27 11.46 3.26
CA LEU A 167 30.15 11.93 4.34
C LEU A 167 29.79 11.24 5.67
N ARG A 168 28.50 10.94 5.93
CA ARG A 168 28.09 10.05 7.03
C ARG A 168 28.69 8.65 6.84
N ALA A 169 28.46 8.02 5.69
CA ALA A 169 28.99 6.70 5.36
C ALA A 169 30.53 6.64 5.34
N ARG A 170 31.22 7.75 5.03
CA ARG A 170 32.68 7.87 5.03
C ARG A 170 33.24 8.15 6.42
N ARG A 171 32.56 8.95 7.26
CA ARG A 171 32.89 9.12 8.69
C ARG A 171 32.77 7.79 9.44
N GLU A 172 31.75 7.00 9.14
CA GLU A 172 31.55 5.66 9.72
C GLU A 172 32.68 4.69 9.33
N ARG A 173 33.12 4.70 8.06
CA ARG A 173 34.28 3.92 7.61
C ARG A 173 35.61 4.40 8.20
N MET A 174 35.79 5.70 8.38
CA MET A 174 37.00 6.27 9.01
C MET A 174 37.07 6.01 10.52
N MET A 175 35.93 5.91 11.22
CA MET A 175 35.92 5.50 12.63
C MET A 175 36.31 4.03 12.83
N GLN A 176 36.10 3.17 11.83
CA GLN A 176 36.47 1.75 11.88
C GLN A 176 37.97 1.48 11.67
N SER A 177 38.75 2.45 11.15
CA SER A 177 40.19 2.30 10.90
C SER A 177 41.10 2.73 12.07
N SER A 178 40.54 3.09 13.23
CA SER A 178 41.32 3.41 14.43
C SER A 178 41.17 2.31 15.50
N SER A 179 41.72 1.13 15.20
CA SER A 179 41.79 0.01 16.16
C SER A 179 42.93 0.22 17.15
N GLY A 180 42.66 1.00 18.20
CA GLY A 180 43.32 0.83 19.50
C GLY A 180 42.40 0.03 20.40
N GLU A 181 42.87 -1.08 20.97
CA GLU A 181 42.16 -1.93 21.92
C GLU A 181 41.72 -1.13 23.16
N LYS A 182 40.53 -0.54 23.09
CA LYS A 182 39.76 -0.11 24.26
C LYS A 182 38.55 -1.01 24.32
N LYS A 183 38.35 -1.69 25.47
CA LYS A 183 37.14 -2.49 25.79
C LYS A 183 35.91 -1.78 25.22
N ARG A 184 35.33 -2.32 24.15
CA ARG A 184 34.15 -1.77 23.47
C ARG A 184 33.02 -1.67 24.50
N ARG A 185 32.77 -0.47 25.02
CA ARG A 185 31.54 -0.18 25.75
C ARG A 185 30.42 -0.29 24.73
N THR A 186 29.51 -1.25 24.92
CA THR A 186 28.25 -1.30 24.18
C THR A 186 27.50 0.00 24.46
N SER A 187 26.90 0.58 23.42
CA SER A 187 26.05 1.76 23.59
C SER A 187 24.94 1.45 24.58
N ARG A 188 24.65 2.37 25.51
CA ARG A 188 23.49 2.27 26.41
C ARG A 188 22.15 2.28 25.67
N LEU A 189 22.16 2.61 24.38
CA LEU A 189 21.01 2.44 23.50
C LEU A 189 20.49 0.99 23.53
N TYR A 190 21.38 0.00 23.63
CA TYR A 190 21.00 -1.42 23.70
C TYR A 190 20.54 -1.87 25.10
N GLU A 191 20.58 -0.97 26.09
CA GLU A 191 20.00 -1.20 27.43
C GLU A 191 18.58 -0.64 27.52
N LEU A 192 18.09 0.02 26.46
CA LEU A 192 16.71 0.51 26.42
C LEU A 192 15.74 -0.66 26.31
N PRO A 193 14.59 -0.59 27.00
CA PRO A 193 13.49 -1.51 26.80
C PRO A 193 13.04 -1.57 25.32
N ASP A 194 12.62 -2.76 24.88
CA ASP A 194 12.22 -3.02 23.49
C ASP A 194 11.14 -2.05 23.00
N ASP A 195 10.17 -1.70 23.85
CA ASP A 195 9.09 -0.77 23.51
C ASP A 195 9.61 0.64 23.17
N ILE A 196 10.61 1.13 23.90
CA ILE A 196 11.27 2.40 23.59
C ILE A 196 12.06 2.30 22.29
N MET A 197 12.78 1.19 22.08
CA MET A 197 13.51 0.95 20.84
C MET A 197 12.58 0.89 19.64
N LEU A 198 11.45 0.20 19.73
CA LEU A 198 10.44 0.13 18.67
C LEU A 198 9.84 1.51 18.36
N VAL A 199 9.63 2.37 19.37
CA VAL A 199 9.20 3.76 19.16
C VAL A 199 10.26 4.57 18.40
N VAL A 200 11.54 4.42 18.73
CA VAL A 200 12.62 5.07 17.99
C VAL A 200 12.68 4.58 16.54
N LEU A 201 12.65 3.26 16.34
CA LEU A 201 12.65 2.65 15.01
C LEU A 201 11.41 3.04 14.20
N SER A 202 10.28 3.35 14.86
CA SER A 202 9.06 3.81 14.17
C SER A 202 9.25 5.14 13.43
N LYS A 203 10.32 5.87 13.76
CA LYS A 203 10.68 7.15 13.13
C LYS A 203 11.69 7.02 12.00
N LEU A 204 12.28 5.84 11.82
CA LEU A 204 13.16 5.54 10.70
C LEU A 204 12.35 5.02 9.51
N ASP A 205 12.88 5.18 8.30
CA ASP A 205 12.34 4.50 7.13
C ASP A 205 12.72 3.00 7.14
N THR A 206 12.06 2.22 6.29
CA THR A 206 12.27 0.76 6.25
C THR A 206 13.70 0.41 5.81
N ALA A 207 14.31 1.19 4.92
CA ALA A 207 15.65 0.95 4.42
C ALA A 207 16.71 1.09 5.54
N ASP A 208 16.63 2.18 6.30
CA ASP A 208 17.47 2.45 7.47
C ASP A 208 17.25 1.40 8.55
N ILE A 209 16.01 0.96 8.79
CA ILE A 209 15.74 -0.12 9.75
C ILE A 209 16.40 -1.42 9.31
N VAL A 210 16.28 -1.80 8.04
CA VAL A 210 16.88 -3.03 7.51
C VAL A 210 18.40 -2.94 7.61
N ALA A 211 19.00 -1.83 7.16
CA ALA A 211 20.43 -1.60 7.27
C ALA A 211 20.92 -1.62 8.73
N PHE A 212 20.17 -1.01 9.65
CA PHE A 212 20.48 -1.00 11.08
C PHE A 212 20.34 -2.40 11.70
N SER A 213 19.34 -3.17 11.27
CA SER A 213 19.13 -4.56 11.71
C SER A 213 20.26 -5.47 11.24
N ASP A 214 20.76 -5.28 10.02
CA ASP A 214 21.88 -6.06 9.50
C ASP A 214 23.19 -5.71 10.22
N ALA A 215 23.35 -4.47 10.65
CA ALA A 215 24.48 -4.04 11.47
C ALA A 215 24.40 -4.52 12.93
N VAL A 216 23.19 -4.76 13.46
CA VAL A 216 22.95 -5.10 14.88
C VAL A 216 22.08 -6.37 15.00
N PRO A 217 22.68 -7.56 15.15
CA PRO A 217 21.94 -8.83 15.19
C PRO A 217 20.86 -8.94 16.28
N THR A 218 21.08 -8.33 17.45
CA THR A 218 20.07 -8.31 18.54
C THR A 218 18.84 -7.50 18.14
N LEU A 219 19.04 -6.38 17.44
CA LEU A 219 17.96 -5.58 16.87
C LEU A 219 17.20 -6.35 15.79
N LYS A 220 17.92 -7.09 14.94
CA LYS A 220 17.29 -7.97 13.94
C LYS A 220 16.39 -9.00 14.59
N SER A 221 16.87 -9.68 15.64
CA SER A 221 16.05 -10.62 16.41
C SER A 221 14.82 -9.93 16.99
N MET A 222 14.97 -8.75 17.60
CA MET A 222 13.86 -7.97 18.15
C MET A 222 12.83 -7.61 17.07
N LEU A 223 13.26 -7.04 15.94
CA LEU A 223 12.39 -6.65 14.83
C LEU A 223 11.58 -7.83 14.29
N HIS A 224 12.21 -9.02 14.17
CA HIS A 224 11.51 -10.25 13.80
C HIS A 224 10.54 -10.71 14.89
N SER A 225 10.92 -10.67 16.18
CA SER A 225 10.06 -11.11 17.28
C SER A 225 8.79 -10.26 17.45
N TYR A 226 8.83 -8.98 17.06
CA TYR A 226 7.67 -8.08 17.11
C TYR A 226 6.98 -7.89 15.75
N ASP A 227 7.39 -8.63 14.71
CA ASP A 227 6.89 -8.48 13.33
C ASP A 227 6.87 -7.01 12.87
N PHE A 228 7.88 -6.24 13.25
CA PHE A 228 7.81 -4.77 13.23
C PHE A 228 7.58 -4.21 11.83
N ILE A 229 8.19 -4.81 10.80
CA ILE A 229 7.99 -4.41 9.40
C ILE A 229 6.53 -4.62 8.98
N ARG A 230 5.96 -5.78 9.30
CA ARG A 230 4.55 -6.09 9.01
C ARG A 230 3.60 -5.15 9.73
N VAL A 231 3.90 -4.81 10.99
CA VAL A 231 3.11 -3.85 11.79
C VAL A 231 3.09 -2.45 11.14
N ARG A 232 4.16 -2.05 10.45
CA ARG A 232 4.22 -0.77 9.71
C ARG A 232 3.38 -0.78 8.43
N GLU A 233 3.13 -1.96 7.86
CA GLU A 233 2.28 -2.12 6.67
C GLU A 233 0.79 -2.08 7.01
N LEU A 234 0.42 -2.17 8.30
CA LEU A 234 -0.96 -2.07 8.79
C LEU A 234 -1.46 -0.61 8.76
N GLN A 235 -1.73 -0.11 7.56
CA GLN A 235 -2.20 1.25 7.31
C GLN A 235 -3.32 1.26 6.27
N CYS A 236 -4.14 2.31 6.32
CA CYS A 236 -5.16 2.54 5.30
C CYS A 236 -4.52 2.72 3.93
N PHE A 237 -4.93 1.94 2.92
CA PHE A 237 -4.33 2.05 1.59
C PHE A 237 -4.52 3.46 0.97
N CYS A 238 -5.67 4.10 1.21
CA CYS A 238 -6.02 5.41 0.67
C CYS A 238 -5.35 6.57 1.43
N LEU A 239 -5.52 6.62 2.77
CA LEU A 239 -5.06 7.76 3.59
C LEU A 239 -3.67 7.53 4.21
N LYS A 240 -3.10 6.33 4.08
CA LYS A 240 -1.82 5.91 4.70
C LYS A 240 -1.74 6.14 6.22
N GLU A 241 -2.90 6.25 6.88
CA GLU A 241 -2.99 6.34 8.33
C GLU A 241 -2.82 4.95 8.96
N ASN A 242 -1.91 4.85 9.93
CA ASN A 242 -1.62 3.60 10.63
C ASN A 242 -2.76 3.16 11.58
N PHE A 243 -2.81 1.86 11.88
CA PHE A 243 -3.82 1.29 12.78
C PHE A 243 -3.76 1.80 14.22
N MET A 244 -2.64 2.40 14.66
CA MET A 244 -2.54 2.97 16.01
C MET A 244 -3.35 4.28 16.12
N GLU A 245 -3.46 5.03 15.02
CA GLU A 245 -4.10 6.35 14.96
C GLU A 245 -5.54 6.31 14.46
N THR A 246 -5.89 5.35 13.58
CA THR A 246 -7.22 5.29 12.96
C THR A 246 -7.92 3.93 13.15
N LYS A 247 -9.24 3.91 12.95
CA LYS A 247 -10.02 2.66 12.89
C LYS A 247 -9.81 2.06 11.50
N LEU A 248 -9.40 0.80 11.44
CA LEU A 248 -9.12 0.08 10.20
C LEU A 248 -9.99 -1.16 10.12
N GLY A 249 -10.35 -1.50 8.89
CA GLY A 249 -11.15 -2.65 8.54
C GLY A 249 -10.90 -2.98 7.08
N VAL A 250 -11.64 -3.94 6.55
CA VAL A 250 -11.52 -4.39 5.17
C VAL A 250 -12.80 -4.10 4.41
N ASP A 251 -12.65 -3.94 3.10
CA ASP A 251 -13.75 -3.93 2.16
C ASP A 251 -14.51 -5.26 2.20
N VAL A 252 -15.84 -5.24 2.06
CA VAL A 252 -16.62 -6.46 1.88
C VAL A 252 -17.71 -6.21 0.83
N SER A 253 -17.80 -7.09 -0.16
CA SER A 253 -18.93 -7.19 -1.07
C SER A 253 -19.72 -8.47 -0.78
N VAL A 254 -21.03 -8.40 -0.98
CA VAL A 254 -21.95 -9.51 -0.77
C VAL A 254 -22.70 -9.77 -2.06
N ASP A 255 -22.37 -10.86 -2.71
CA ASP A 255 -23.04 -11.33 -3.91
C ASP A 255 -24.02 -12.47 -3.57
N GLY A 256 -25.05 -12.63 -4.40
CA GLY A 256 -25.83 -13.85 -4.47
C GLY A 256 -27.26 -13.75 -3.93
N GLY A 257 -28.12 -14.60 -4.49
CA GLY A 257 -29.54 -14.70 -4.14
C GLY A 257 -29.78 -15.62 -2.94
N LYS A 258 -30.06 -16.91 -3.19
CA LYS A 258 -30.42 -17.88 -2.13
C LYS A 258 -29.24 -18.33 -1.25
N ARG A 259 -28.00 -18.08 -1.66
CA ARG A 259 -26.77 -18.40 -0.91
C ARG A 259 -25.85 -17.19 -0.99
N PRO A 260 -25.56 -16.53 0.14
CA PRO A 260 -24.68 -15.37 0.13
C PRO A 260 -23.24 -15.79 -0.14
N VAL A 261 -22.54 -14.98 -0.92
CA VAL A 261 -21.12 -15.11 -1.22
C VAL A 261 -20.45 -13.80 -0.81
N PHE A 262 -19.68 -13.85 0.25
CA PHE A 262 -18.89 -12.74 0.74
C PHE A 262 -17.54 -12.71 0.03
N ARG A 263 -17.12 -11.53 -0.43
CA ARG A 263 -15.81 -11.30 -1.06
C ARG A 263 -15.16 -10.06 -0.48
N SER A 264 -13.84 -10.03 -0.52
CA SER A 264 -13.02 -8.91 -0.07
C SER A 264 -11.63 -9.04 -0.67
N GLU A 265 -11.03 -7.91 -1.01
CA GLU A 265 -9.62 -7.85 -1.36
C GLU A 265 -8.71 -7.85 -0.13
N PHE A 266 -9.28 -7.70 1.07
CA PHE A 266 -8.59 -7.58 2.35
C PHE A 266 -7.62 -6.39 2.39
N ASP A 267 -7.93 -5.36 1.60
CA ASP A 267 -7.19 -4.11 1.59
C ASP A 267 -7.60 -3.28 2.82
N LEU A 268 -6.65 -2.97 3.70
CA LEU A 268 -6.97 -2.18 4.89
C LEU A 268 -7.45 -0.78 4.50
N LEU A 269 -8.67 -0.46 4.90
CA LEU A 269 -9.34 0.82 4.67
C LEU A 269 -9.72 1.44 6.02
N SER A 270 -9.53 2.76 6.14
CA SER A 270 -9.93 3.47 7.34
C SER A 270 -11.42 3.76 7.34
N HIS A 271 -12.01 3.79 8.53
CA HIS A 271 -13.39 4.25 8.73
C HIS A 271 -13.64 5.61 8.10
N VAL A 272 -12.67 6.53 8.19
CA VAL A 272 -12.78 7.88 7.60
C VAL A 272 -12.81 7.82 6.07
N ALA A 273 -11.92 7.05 5.45
CA ALA A 273 -11.93 6.86 3.99
C ALA A 273 -13.25 6.27 3.49
N TYR A 274 -13.78 5.28 4.21
CA TYR A 274 -15.03 4.62 3.83
C TYR A 274 -16.27 5.52 4.05
N TYR A 275 -16.49 6.06 5.26
CA TYR A 275 -17.73 6.77 5.57
C TYR A 275 -17.72 8.25 5.16
N GLN A 276 -16.58 8.94 5.25
CA GLN A 276 -16.51 10.38 4.99
C GLN A 276 -16.14 10.71 3.55
N TYR A 277 -15.25 9.91 2.94
CA TYR A 277 -14.76 10.15 1.57
C TYR A 277 -15.31 9.18 0.54
N ASP A 278 -16.26 8.32 0.94
CA ASP A 278 -17.00 7.42 0.06
C ASP A 278 -16.10 6.52 -0.82
N VAL A 279 -14.98 6.04 -0.26
CA VAL A 279 -14.14 5.07 -0.97
C VAL A 279 -14.88 3.73 -1.07
N ARG A 280 -15.18 3.30 -2.30
CA ARG A 280 -15.96 2.08 -2.64
C ARG A 280 -15.27 1.13 -3.61
N LYS A 281 -14.00 1.39 -3.94
CA LYS A 281 -13.18 0.56 -4.83
C LYS A 281 -11.91 0.13 -4.13
N SER A 282 -11.58 -1.15 -4.24
CA SER A 282 -10.34 -1.72 -3.70
C SER A 282 -9.12 -1.24 -4.47
N ILE A 283 -7.91 -1.64 -4.07
CA ILE A 283 -6.69 -1.30 -4.82
C ILE A 283 -6.75 -1.84 -6.25
N GLN A 284 -7.39 -3.00 -6.44
CA GLN A 284 -7.56 -3.66 -7.73
C GLN A 284 -8.79 -3.16 -8.51
N GLY A 285 -9.49 -2.13 -8.01
CA GLY A 285 -10.67 -1.56 -8.66
C GLY A 285 -11.95 -2.37 -8.48
N VAL A 286 -11.97 -3.36 -7.58
CA VAL A 286 -13.17 -4.15 -7.26
C VAL A 286 -14.10 -3.31 -6.40
N GLU A 287 -15.38 -3.22 -6.79
CA GLU A 287 -16.39 -2.48 -6.04
C GLU A 287 -16.83 -3.25 -4.79
N PHE A 288 -17.11 -2.50 -3.72
CA PHE A 288 -17.60 -3.05 -2.46
C PHE A 288 -18.55 -2.07 -1.77
N ASP A 289 -19.49 -2.63 -1.01
CA ASP A 289 -20.56 -1.86 -0.37
C ASP A 289 -20.42 -1.78 1.14
N PHE A 290 -19.64 -2.67 1.77
CA PHE A 290 -19.54 -2.78 3.21
C PHE A 290 -18.09 -2.63 3.69
N TRP A 291 -17.94 -2.23 4.95
CA TRP A 291 -16.65 -2.12 5.63
C TRP A 291 -16.71 -2.89 6.94
N LEU A 292 -15.84 -3.89 7.09
CA LEU A 292 -15.76 -4.75 8.27
C LEU A 292 -14.51 -4.40 9.10
N PRO A 293 -14.66 -3.81 10.30
CA PRO A 293 -13.53 -3.57 11.17
C PRO A 293 -12.83 -4.86 11.60
N LEU A 294 -11.50 -4.83 11.71
CA LEU A 294 -10.68 -5.98 12.12
C LEU A 294 -9.97 -5.71 13.45
N PRO A 295 -9.79 -6.72 14.34
CA PRO A 295 -9.00 -6.58 15.55
C PRO A 295 -7.49 -6.69 15.26
N LEU A 296 -6.86 -5.56 14.92
CA LEU A 296 -5.41 -5.56 14.59
C LEU A 296 -4.50 -5.60 15.83
N SER A 297 -5.02 -5.16 16.97
CA SER A 297 -4.37 -5.26 18.29
C SER A 297 -5.43 -5.13 19.37
N ARG A 298 -5.10 -5.45 20.63
CA ARG A 298 -6.01 -5.23 21.77
C ARG A 298 -6.51 -3.79 21.87
N ARG A 299 -5.61 -2.81 21.67
CA ARG A 299 -5.94 -1.38 21.70
C ARG A 299 -6.85 -1.00 20.53
N HIS A 300 -6.58 -1.54 19.35
CA HIS A 300 -7.40 -1.28 18.17
C HIS A 300 -8.77 -1.93 18.26
N TRP A 301 -8.87 -3.19 18.73
CA TRP A 301 -10.13 -3.87 19.03
C TRP A 301 -11.03 -3.04 19.95
N SER A 302 -10.46 -2.50 21.03
CA SER A 302 -11.20 -1.64 21.96
C SER A 302 -11.84 -0.41 21.30
N ARG A 303 -11.29 0.06 20.16
CA ARG A 303 -11.82 1.19 19.38
C ARG A 303 -12.88 0.78 18.37
N VAL A 304 -12.79 -0.43 17.81
CA VAL A 304 -13.61 -0.86 16.66
C VAL A 304 -14.72 -1.85 17.02
N ARG A 305 -14.67 -2.49 18.20
CA ARG A 305 -15.63 -3.54 18.59
C ARG A 305 -17.10 -3.14 18.49
N ALA A 306 -17.42 -1.87 18.76
CA ALA A 306 -18.79 -1.36 18.63
C ALA A 306 -19.23 -1.31 17.16
N ASP A 307 -18.34 -0.88 16.26
CA ASP A 307 -18.62 -0.79 14.83
C ASP A 307 -18.73 -2.19 14.19
N VAL A 308 -18.08 -3.20 14.77
CA VAL A 308 -18.17 -4.59 14.29
C VAL A 308 -19.59 -5.12 14.41
N ASP A 309 -20.28 -4.86 15.52
CA ASP A 309 -21.65 -5.34 15.72
C ASP A 309 -22.61 -4.75 14.67
N ASP A 310 -22.48 -3.44 14.40
CA ASP A 310 -23.25 -2.72 13.37
C ASP A 310 -22.91 -3.21 11.95
N SER A 311 -21.62 -3.46 11.68
CA SER A 311 -21.15 -3.99 10.40
C SER A 311 -21.70 -5.39 10.15
N LEU A 312 -21.58 -6.31 11.12
CA LEU A 312 -22.10 -7.67 11.00
C LEU A 312 -23.62 -7.68 10.87
N ALA A 313 -24.33 -6.80 11.59
CA ALA A 313 -25.78 -6.66 11.43
C ALA A 313 -26.18 -6.18 10.03
N SER A 314 -25.38 -5.32 9.40
CA SER A 314 -25.63 -4.81 8.05
C SER A 314 -25.31 -5.86 6.99
N LEU A 315 -24.18 -6.55 7.11
CA LEU A 315 -23.81 -7.69 6.26
C LEU A 315 -24.84 -8.82 6.35
N ARG A 316 -25.31 -9.14 7.56
CA ARG A 316 -26.35 -10.16 7.78
C ARG A 316 -27.64 -9.86 7.03
N ARG A 317 -28.09 -8.60 7.06
CA ARG A 317 -29.28 -8.14 6.33
C ARG A 317 -29.06 -8.20 4.82
N ALA A 318 -27.91 -7.74 4.34
CA ALA A 318 -27.55 -7.79 2.93
C ALA A 318 -27.48 -9.22 2.38
N ALA A 319 -27.01 -10.16 3.21
CA ALA A 319 -26.93 -11.57 2.90
C ALA A 319 -28.23 -12.36 3.10
N HIS A 320 -29.34 -11.71 3.50
CA HIS A 320 -30.63 -12.33 3.82
C HIS A 320 -30.53 -13.45 4.89
N LEU A 321 -29.67 -13.23 5.90
CA LEU A 321 -29.41 -14.15 7.00
C LEU A 321 -30.19 -13.77 8.29
N ASP A 322 -31.36 -13.13 8.17
CA ASP A 322 -32.10 -12.55 9.30
C ASP A 322 -32.52 -13.57 10.38
N GLY A 323 -32.66 -14.85 10.00
CA GLY A 323 -32.94 -15.96 10.91
C GLY A 323 -31.71 -16.58 11.59
N GLN A 324 -30.52 -16.03 11.36
CA GLN A 324 -29.25 -16.50 11.93
C GLN A 324 -28.64 -15.43 12.84
N GLU A 325 -27.76 -15.87 13.74
CA GLU A 325 -26.96 -14.96 14.58
C GLU A 325 -25.98 -14.14 13.74
N LYS A 326 -25.59 -12.95 14.22
CA LYS A 326 -24.66 -12.06 13.51
C LYS A 326 -23.31 -12.72 13.22
N VAL A 327 -22.83 -13.55 14.14
CA VAL A 327 -21.57 -14.30 14.00
C VAL A 327 -21.56 -15.23 12.79
N ASN A 328 -22.72 -15.70 12.33
CA ASN A 328 -22.80 -16.60 11.18
C ASN A 328 -22.32 -15.96 9.89
N VAL A 329 -22.33 -14.63 9.78
CA VAL A 329 -21.70 -13.91 8.67
C VAL A 329 -20.23 -14.33 8.52
N LEU A 330 -19.51 -14.45 9.64
CA LEU A 330 -18.10 -14.87 9.64
C LEU A 330 -17.95 -16.33 9.21
N TYR A 331 -18.85 -17.22 9.61
CA TYR A 331 -18.82 -18.63 9.18
C TYR A 331 -19.00 -18.76 7.67
N HIS A 332 -20.00 -18.06 7.11
CA HIS A 332 -20.21 -18.05 5.65
C HIS A 332 -19.00 -17.47 4.93
N PHE A 333 -18.47 -16.34 5.42
CA PHE A 333 -17.36 -15.64 4.78
C PHE A 333 -16.06 -16.46 4.82
N MET A 334 -15.70 -17.02 5.97
CA MET A 334 -14.54 -17.91 6.09
C MET A 334 -14.68 -19.15 5.22
N ASN A 335 -15.88 -19.72 5.12
CA ASN A 335 -16.13 -20.85 4.21
C ASN A 335 -15.99 -20.44 2.74
N ASN A 336 -16.46 -19.25 2.35
CA ASN A 336 -16.29 -18.73 1.00
C ASN A 336 -14.82 -18.57 0.61
N ILE A 337 -13.96 -18.14 1.53
CA ILE A 337 -12.50 -18.06 1.31
C ILE A 337 -11.93 -19.45 1.01
N VAL A 338 -12.26 -20.46 1.82
CA VAL A 338 -11.78 -21.85 1.62
C VAL A 338 -12.26 -22.42 0.29
N VAL A 339 -13.53 -22.22 -0.06
CA VAL A 339 -14.12 -22.69 -1.33
C VAL A 339 -13.47 -21.99 -2.53
N GLN A 340 -13.26 -20.68 -2.44
CA GLN A 340 -12.60 -19.90 -3.49
C GLN A 340 -11.16 -20.36 -3.69
N PHE A 341 -10.41 -20.53 -2.61
CA PHE A 341 -9.03 -21.04 -2.65
C PHE A 341 -8.95 -22.44 -3.28
N SER A 342 -9.82 -23.37 -2.88
CA SER A 342 -9.88 -24.71 -3.49
C SER A 342 -10.15 -24.65 -4.99
N THR A 343 -11.06 -23.76 -5.42
CA THR A 343 -11.38 -23.57 -6.83
C THR A 343 -10.18 -23.02 -7.62
N ASP A 344 -9.43 -22.08 -7.05
CA ASP A 344 -8.26 -21.48 -7.69
C ASP A 344 -7.08 -22.46 -7.75
N ALA A 345 -6.93 -23.31 -6.73
CA ALA A 345 -5.97 -24.41 -6.71
C ALA A 345 -6.26 -25.44 -7.81
N ASP A 346 -7.51 -25.88 -7.94
CA ASP A 346 -7.92 -26.83 -8.97
C ASP A 346 -7.66 -26.28 -10.38
N ARG A 347 -7.99 -25.00 -10.64
CA ARG A 347 -7.72 -24.35 -11.92
C ARG A 347 -6.23 -24.26 -12.24
N SER A 348 -5.39 -24.12 -11.22
CA SER A 348 -3.95 -23.97 -11.36
C SER A 348 -3.26 -25.29 -11.71
N LEU A 349 -3.80 -26.44 -11.32
CA LEU A 349 -3.26 -27.77 -11.66
C LEU A 349 -3.23 -28.04 -13.17
N TYR A 350 -4.06 -27.37 -13.97
CA TYR A 350 -4.19 -27.59 -15.41
C TYR A 350 -3.46 -26.58 -16.30
N ARG A 351 -2.71 -25.62 -15.74
CA ARG A 351 -1.97 -24.60 -16.52
C ARG A 351 -0.50 -24.52 -16.10
N ALA A 352 0.43 -24.53 -17.06
CA ALA A 352 1.87 -24.62 -16.82
C ALA A 352 2.50 -23.37 -16.15
N ASP A 353 1.89 -22.18 -16.30
CA ASP A 353 2.38 -20.90 -15.77
C ASP A 353 1.69 -20.45 -14.46
N SER A 354 1.01 -21.35 -13.75
CA SER A 354 0.07 -21.00 -12.65
C SER A 354 0.67 -20.94 -11.24
N ARG A 355 1.92 -21.37 -11.04
CA ARG A 355 2.50 -21.54 -9.68
C ARG A 355 2.58 -20.23 -8.90
N SER A 356 3.00 -19.14 -9.54
CA SER A 356 3.08 -17.83 -8.88
C SER A 356 1.71 -17.26 -8.53
N THR A 357 0.73 -17.44 -9.42
CA THR A 357 -0.67 -17.05 -9.16
C THR A 357 -1.26 -17.84 -8.00
N LEU A 358 -0.99 -19.14 -7.93
CA LEU A 358 -1.48 -19.99 -6.84
C LEU A 358 -0.82 -19.63 -5.49
N ASN A 359 0.47 -19.31 -5.47
CA ASN A 359 1.14 -18.86 -4.26
C ASN A 359 0.52 -17.56 -3.73
N HIS A 360 0.31 -16.56 -4.59
CA HIS A 360 -0.35 -15.32 -4.19
C HIS A 360 -1.79 -15.55 -3.71
N ALA A 361 -2.54 -16.42 -4.40
CA ALA A 361 -3.89 -16.81 -3.98
C ALA A 361 -3.87 -17.52 -2.60
N SER A 362 -2.87 -18.37 -2.33
CA SER A 362 -2.72 -19.05 -1.05
C SER A 362 -2.37 -18.10 0.09
N GLU A 363 -1.48 -17.14 -0.14
CA GLU A 363 -1.09 -16.14 0.84
C GLU A 363 -2.29 -15.28 1.23
N LYS A 364 -3.00 -14.74 0.23
CA LYS A 364 -4.22 -13.95 0.45
C LYS A 364 -5.32 -14.77 1.16
N ALA A 365 -5.50 -16.03 0.80
CA ALA A 365 -6.49 -16.90 1.46
C ALA A 365 -6.15 -17.15 2.94
N VAL A 366 -4.87 -17.38 3.26
CA VAL A 366 -4.42 -17.55 4.65
C VAL A 366 -4.62 -16.26 5.44
N GLU A 367 -4.17 -15.12 4.92
CA GLU A 367 -4.30 -13.84 5.62
C GLU A 367 -5.76 -13.47 5.89
N SER A 368 -6.62 -13.58 4.88
CA SER A 368 -8.04 -13.30 5.00
C SER A 368 -8.75 -14.23 5.99
N TYR A 369 -8.49 -15.53 5.91
CA TYR A 369 -9.10 -16.51 6.82
C TYR A 369 -8.70 -16.25 8.27
N PHE A 370 -7.42 -16.04 8.56
CA PHE A 370 -6.95 -15.80 9.92
C PHE A 370 -7.35 -14.42 10.48
N ALA A 371 -7.50 -13.41 9.62
CA ALA A 371 -8.06 -12.12 10.04
C ALA A 371 -9.51 -12.26 10.54
N LEU A 372 -10.35 -12.99 9.80
CA LEU A 372 -11.73 -13.28 10.20
C LEU A 372 -11.80 -14.24 11.40
N PHE A 373 -10.92 -15.24 11.45
CA PHE A 373 -10.85 -16.14 12.60
C PHE A 373 -10.46 -15.40 13.88
N HIS A 374 -9.50 -14.47 13.81
CA HIS A 374 -9.15 -13.64 14.95
C HIS A 374 -10.31 -12.76 15.40
N LEU A 375 -11.07 -12.19 14.46
CA LEU A 375 -12.32 -11.49 14.75
C LEU A 375 -13.34 -12.39 15.46
N LEU A 376 -13.53 -13.62 14.99
CA LEU A 376 -14.40 -14.61 15.63
C LEU A 376 -13.95 -14.92 17.07
N ILE A 377 -12.66 -15.10 17.31
CA ILE A 377 -12.12 -15.32 18.66
C ILE A 377 -12.40 -14.11 19.56
N CYS A 378 -12.16 -12.88 19.07
CA CYS A 378 -12.43 -11.68 19.84
C CYS A 378 -13.92 -11.60 20.26
N LEU A 379 -14.83 -11.92 19.34
CA LEU A 379 -16.26 -11.99 19.63
C LEU A 379 -16.59 -13.09 20.63
N ALA A 380 -16.05 -14.29 20.46
CA ALA A 380 -16.28 -15.43 21.37
C ALA A 380 -15.74 -15.18 22.79
N CYS A 381 -14.68 -14.39 22.93
CA CYS A 381 -14.18 -13.95 24.24
C CYS A 381 -15.12 -12.96 24.94
N GLU A 382 -15.88 -12.17 24.19
CA GLU A 382 -16.84 -11.21 24.75
C GLU A 382 -18.26 -11.80 24.92
N ASP A 383 -18.64 -12.76 24.06
CA ASP A 383 -19.92 -13.46 24.09
C ASP A 383 -19.76 -14.99 24.23
N PRO A 384 -19.93 -15.53 25.45
CA PRO A 384 -19.87 -16.98 25.71
C PRO A 384 -20.91 -17.81 24.94
N SER A 385 -21.99 -17.19 24.42
CA SER A 385 -23.03 -17.90 23.67
C SER A 385 -22.50 -18.48 22.36
N ILE A 386 -21.50 -17.83 21.75
CA ILE A 386 -20.81 -18.30 20.55
C ILE A 386 -20.12 -19.64 20.82
N ILE A 387 -19.39 -19.72 21.94
CA ILE A 387 -18.69 -20.94 22.38
C ILE A 387 -19.70 -22.05 22.69
N ALA A 388 -20.80 -21.72 23.39
CA ALA A 388 -21.84 -22.69 23.71
C ALA A 388 -22.49 -23.27 22.44
N THR A 389 -22.79 -22.43 21.45
CA THR A 389 -23.38 -22.82 20.17
C THR A 389 -22.42 -23.70 19.36
N ALA A 390 -21.14 -23.35 19.30
CA ALA A 390 -20.12 -24.16 18.64
C ALA A 390 -19.97 -25.55 19.28
N ASN A 391 -19.88 -25.63 20.61
CA ASN A 391 -19.82 -26.91 21.33
C ASN A 391 -21.07 -27.76 21.09
N GLN A 392 -22.26 -27.14 21.07
CA GLN A 392 -23.51 -27.84 20.76
C GLN A 392 -23.51 -28.37 19.32
N MET A 393 -22.99 -27.59 18.36
CA MET A 393 -22.87 -27.99 16.96
C MET A 393 -22.00 -29.26 16.82
N VAL A 394 -20.82 -29.27 17.45
CA VAL A 394 -19.91 -30.43 17.46
C VAL A 394 -20.55 -31.64 18.15
N ALA A 395 -21.17 -31.44 19.32
CA ALA A 395 -21.82 -32.52 20.06
C ALA A 395 -22.97 -33.17 19.25
N ARG A 396 -23.78 -32.35 18.55
CA ARG A 396 -24.85 -32.86 17.68
C ARG A 396 -24.31 -33.69 16.52
N PHE A 397 -23.22 -33.24 15.90
CA PHE A 397 -22.57 -33.98 14.82
C PHE A 397 -22.01 -35.33 15.33
N ALA A 398 -21.29 -35.31 16.46
CA ALA A 398 -20.75 -36.51 17.10
C ALA A 398 -21.83 -37.51 17.53
N ALA A 399 -23.02 -37.02 17.90
CA ALA A 399 -24.19 -37.84 18.24
C ALA A 399 -24.88 -38.48 17.01
N GLY A 400 -24.31 -38.36 15.80
CA GLY A 400 -24.80 -39.05 14.60
C GLY A 400 -25.78 -38.24 13.73
N HIS A 401 -25.99 -36.95 14.02
CA HIS A 401 -26.83 -36.09 13.18
C HIS A 401 -26.09 -35.60 11.92
N CYS A 402 -25.46 -36.47 11.13
CA CYS A 402 -24.55 -36.08 10.04
C CYS A 402 -25.22 -35.81 8.67
N ASN A 403 -26.53 -35.59 8.63
CA ASN A 403 -27.27 -35.38 7.37
C ASN A 403 -27.38 -33.89 6.98
N LYS A 404 -27.62 -33.63 5.68
CA LYS A 404 -27.75 -32.26 5.13
C LYS A 404 -28.92 -31.44 5.69
N ASN A 405 -29.88 -32.08 6.36
CA ASN A 405 -30.98 -31.37 7.02
C ASN A 405 -30.52 -30.82 8.39
N ALA A 406 -29.63 -31.54 9.08
CA ALA A 406 -29.04 -31.13 10.35
C ALA A 406 -27.83 -30.20 10.15
N PHE A 407 -27.03 -30.44 9.11
CA PHE A 407 -25.84 -29.64 8.76
C PHE A 407 -25.87 -29.32 7.25
N PRO A 408 -26.55 -28.23 6.85
CA PRO A 408 -26.65 -27.84 5.45
C PRO A 408 -25.30 -27.49 4.82
N ASP A 409 -24.38 -26.96 5.63
CA ASP A 409 -23.02 -26.60 5.25
C ASP A 409 -22.02 -27.21 6.24
N LEU A 410 -21.25 -28.21 5.78
CA LEU A 410 -20.20 -28.83 6.59
C LEU A 410 -19.01 -27.89 6.80
N GLY A 411 -18.80 -26.90 5.92
CA GLY A 411 -17.76 -25.90 6.09
C GLY A 411 -17.91 -25.13 7.39
N HIS A 412 -19.15 -24.82 7.78
CA HIS A 412 -19.46 -24.16 9.05
C HIS A 412 -19.14 -25.01 10.29
N LEU A 413 -19.07 -26.34 10.15
CA LEU A 413 -18.68 -27.22 11.24
C LEU A 413 -17.15 -27.23 11.43
N PHE A 414 -16.39 -26.99 10.36
CA PHE A 414 -14.93 -26.94 10.40
C PHE A 414 -14.38 -25.61 10.91
N ILE A 415 -15.19 -24.55 10.83
CA ILE A 415 -14.93 -23.21 11.39
C ILE A 415 -15.36 -23.20 12.85
#